data_AF-A0ABD3Y0C4-F1
#
_entry.id   AF-A0ABD3Y0C4-F1
#
_cell.length_a   1.000
_cell.length_b   1.000
_cell.length_c   1.000
_cell.angle_alpha   90.00
_cell.angle_beta   90.00
_cell.angle_gamma   90.00
#
_symmetry.space_group_name_H-M   'P 1'
#
loop_
_entity.id
_entity.type
_entity.pdbx_description
1 polymer ?
#
loop_
_entity_poly.entity_id
_entity_poly.type
_entity_poly.pdbx_seq_one_letter_code
_entity_poly.pdbx_strand_id
1 'polypeptide(L)'
;WDDIGYSFLVGDDGNIYEARGWDRVGAHTLGWNDKSISIAVMGNFNYDLPSLLALKAINRLISCGVHQEKVLPNYNLYGHRDAASHFDSPGHKLYDLIKSWSHFKILTS
;
A
#
# COMPACT_ATOMS: atom_id res chain seq x y z
N TRP A 1 1.22 -17.25 10.75
CA TRP A 1 2.02 -16.02 10.62
C TRP A 1 2.45 -15.59 12.01
N ASP A 2 3.67 -15.04 12.16
CA ASP A 2 4.19 -14.61 13.47
C ASP A 2 3.79 -13.16 13.83
N ASP A 3 3.20 -12.41 12.88
CA ASP A 3 2.64 -11.05 13.04
C ASP A 3 1.73 -10.68 11.83
N ILE A 4 1.00 -9.57 11.90
CA ILE A 4 0.25 -8.95 10.79
C ILE A 4 1.19 -8.80 9.57
N GLY A 5 0.72 -9.23 8.39
CA GLY A 5 1.58 -9.32 7.20
C GLY A 5 2.01 -7.98 6.59
N TYR A 6 1.29 -6.89 6.91
CA TYR A 6 1.50 -5.56 6.34
C TYR A 6 2.57 -4.76 7.08
N SER A 7 3.18 -3.78 6.40
CA SER A 7 4.11 -2.82 7.02
C SER A 7 3.32 -1.78 7.83
N PHE A 8 2.25 -1.23 7.25
CA PHE A 8 1.38 -0.24 7.87
C PHE A 8 -0.09 -0.49 7.57
N LEU A 9 -0.96 -0.06 8.48
CA LEU A 9 -2.40 0.07 8.23
C LEU A 9 -2.81 1.55 8.27
N VAL A 10 -3.79 1.92 7.46
CA VAL A 10 -4.39 3.26 7.45
C VAL A 10 -5.88 3.13 7.76
N GLY A 11 -6.33 3.83 8.79
CA GLY A 11 -7.73 3.91 9.14
C GLY A 11 -8.47 4.97 8.34
N ASP A 12 -9.78 4.82 8.26
CA ASP A 12 -10.65 5.80 7.60
C ASP A 12 -10.70 7.15 8.34
N ASP A 13 -10.25 7.16 9.60
CA ASP A 13 -9.99 8.33 10.44
C ASP A 13 -8.71 9.11 10.02
N GLY A 14 -7.90 8.57 9.11
CA GLY A 14 -6.62 9.14 8.68
C GLY A 14 -5.45 8.84 9.62
N ASN A 15 -5.64 7.97 10.62
CA ASN A 15 -4.54 7.50 11.46
C ASN A 15 -3.74 6.41 10.74
N ILE A 16 -2.43 6.44 10.95
CA ILE A 16 -1.49 5.43 10.45
C ILE A 16 -1.09 4.56 11.64
N TYR A 17 -1.27 3.26 11.49
CA TYR A 17 -0.95 2.25 12.49
C TYR A 17 0.25 1.46 12.00
N GLU A 18 1.35 1.52 12.76
CA GLU A 18 2.54 0.72 12.47
C GLU A 18 2.28 -0.75 12.79
N ALA A 19 2.54 -1.62 11.81
CA ALA A 19 2.54 -3.07 11.99
C ALA A 19 4.01 -3.55 11.98
N ARG A 20 4.47 -4.17 10.89
CA ARG A 20 5.89 -4.55 10.77
C ARG A 20 6.81 -3.34 10.60
N GLY A 21 6.26 -2.18 10.23
CA GLY A 21 7.00 -0.94 10.10
C GLY A 21 7.97 -0.94 8.91
N TRP A 22 8.99 -0.11 9.01
CA TRP A 22 9.95 0.14 7.91
C TRP A 22 11.01 -0.95 7.76
N ASP A 23 11.46 -1.52 8.87
CA ASP A 23 12.74 -2.25 8.94
C ASP A 23 12.58 -3.77 9.06
N ARG A 24 11.34 -4.29 8.97
CA ARG A 24 11.06 -5.73 9.04
C ARG A 24 10.44 -6.22 7.73
N VAL A 25 10.92 -7.37 7.28
CA VAL A 25 10.39 -8.09 6.12
C VAL A 25 8.90 -8.38 6.31
N GLY A 26 8.10 -8.04 5.30
CA GLY A 26 6.66 -8.26 5.27
C GLY A 26 6.26 -9.73 5.18
N ALA A 27 4.96 -10.00 5.24
CA ALA A 27 4.37 -11.28 4.83
C ALA A 27 3.06 -11.05 4.05
N HIS A 28 3.03 -9.97 3.27
CA HIS A 28 1.85 -9.47 2.57
C HIS A 28 1.76 -9.93 1.11
N THR A 29 2.88 -10.14 0.42
CA THR A 29 2.88 -10.47 -1.02
C THR A 29 4.08 -11.35 -1.35
N LEU A 30 3.82 -12.60 -1.76
CA LEU A 30 4.85 -13.58 -2.11
C LEU A 30 5.76 -13.02 -3.22
N GLY A 31 7.08 -13.08 -3.00
CA GLY A 31 8.09 -12.53 -3.93
C GLY A 31 8.41 -11.04 -3.78
N TRP A 32 7.64 -10.31 -2.95
CA TRP A 32 7.80 -8.86 -2.74
C TRP A 32 8.06 -8.45 -1.29
N ASN A 33 7.89 -9.37 -0.34
CA ASN A 33 7.98 -9.12 1.11
C ASN A 33 9.29 -8.48 1.58
N ASP A 34 10.41 -8.74 0.90
CA ASP A 34 11.75 -8.24 1.23
C ASP A 34 12.17 -7.00 0.42
N LYS A 35 11.32 -6.55 -0.51
CA LYS A 35 11.62 -5.50 -1.50
C LYS A 35 10.58 -4.39 -1.56
N SER A 36 9.57 -4.42 -0.70
CA SER A 36 8.48 -3.45 -0.72
C SER A 36 7.96 -3.13 0.67
N ILE A 37 7.34 -1.97 0.78
CA ILE A 37 6.55 -1.54 1.93
C ILE A 37 5.08 -1.69 1.55
N SER A 38 4.30 -2.37 2.39
CA SER A 38 2.87 -2.57 2.16
C SER A 38 2.04 -1.69 3.08
N ILE A 39 1.06 -1.01 2.47
CA ILE A 39 0.11 -0.16 3.16
C ILE A 39 -1.28 -0.73 2.94
N ALA A 40 -1.92 -1.24 3.99
CA ALA A 40 -3.29 -1.71 3.96
C ALA A 40 -4.24 -0.59 4.40
N VAL A 41 -5.28 -0.30 3.63
CA VAL A 41 -6.34 0.62 4.05
C VAL A 41 -7.46 -0.21 4.67
N MET A 42 -7.84 0.10 5.90
CA MET A 42 -8.86 -0.66 6.63
C MET A 42 -10.25 -0.36 6.06
N GLY A 43 -10.86 -1.35 5.41
CA GLY A 43 -12.19 -1.24 4.81
C GLY A 43 -12.37 -2.15 3.60
N ASN A 44 -13.47 -1.94 2.86
CA ASN A 44 -13.75 -2.60 1.58
C ASN A 44 -14.00 -1.53 0.50
N PHE A 45 -13.11 -1.47 -0.48
CA PHE A 45 -13.11 -0.41 -1.50
C PHE A 45 -13.42 -0.94 -2.91
N ASN A 46 -14.26 -1.98 -2.98
CA ASN A 46 -14.82 -2.45 -4.24
C ASN A 46 -15.85 -1.47 -4.82
N TYR A 47 -16.62 -0.80 -3.96
CA TYR A 47 -17.75 0.04 -4.39
C TYR A 47 -17.59 1.51 -3.98
N ASP A 48 -16.86 1.76 -2.90
CA ASP A 48 -16.60 3.10 -2.35
C ASP A 48 -15.10 3.38 -2.27
N LEU A 49 -14.74 4.67 -2.19
CA LEU A 49 -13.36 5.10 -1.94
C LEU A 49 -13.10 5.21 -0.43
N PRO A 50 -11.83 5.06 0.01
CA PRO A 50 -11.44 5.48 1.35
C PRO A 50 -11.73 6.97 1.57
N SER A 51 -11.86 7.37 2.82
CA SER A 51 -12.00 8.78 3.16
C SER A 51 -10.83 9.61 2.63
N LEU A 52 -11.08 10.91 2.43
CA LEU A 52 -10.03 11.85 2.07
C LEU A 52 -8.91 11.90 3.13
N LEU A 53 -9.23 11.62 4.40
CA LEU A 53 -8.25 11.57 5.48
C LEU A 53 -7.31 10.36 5.30
N ALA A 54 -7.86 9.19 5.00
CA ALA A 54 -7.06 8.00 4.69
C ALA A 54 -6.16 8.22 3.47
N LEU A 55 -6.70 8.77 2.37
CA LEU A 55 -5.91 9.05 1.16
C LEU A 55 -4.78 10.05 1.42
N LYS A 56 -5.02 11.08 2.24
CA LYS A 56 -3.97 12.02 2.68
C LYS A 56 -2.93 11.34 3.57
N ALA A 57 -3.34 10.44 4.44
CA ALA A 57 -2.45 9.68 5.30
C ALA A 57 -1.51 8.77 4.49
N ILE A 58 -2.03 8.06 3.48
CA ILE A 58 -1.21 7.23 2.58
C ILE A 58 -0.15 8.08 1.89
N ASN A 59 -0.54 9.22 1.29
CA ASN A 59 0.42 10.10 0.61
C ASN A 59 1.49 10.63 1.56
N ARG A 60 1.10 11.07 2.77
CA ARG A 60 2.04 11.52 3.81
C ARG A 60 3.00 10.41 4.23
N LEU A 61 2.50 9.18 4.39
CA LEU A 61 3.31 8.03 4.76
C LEU A 61 4.36 7.73 3.69
N ILE A 62 3.97 7.74 2.41
CA ILE A 62 4.90 7.54 1.29
C ILE A 62 5.96 8.65 1.27
N SER A 63 5.56 9.92 1.35
CA SER A 63 6.49 11.05 1.40
C SER A 63 7.47 10.96 2.58
N CYS A 64 6.97 10.52 3.73
CA CYS A 64 7.78 10.29 4.93
C CYS A 64 8.80 9.17 4.70
N GLY A 65 8.39 8.06 4.08
CA GLY A 65 9.28 6.97 3.69
C GLY A 65 10.38 7.41 2.73
N VAL A 66 10.06 8.26 1.75
CA VAL A 66 11.06 8.83 0.83
C VAL A 66 12.04 9.75 1.56
N HIS A 67 11.54 10.66 2.40
CA HIS A 67 12.37 11.58 3.17
C HIS A 67 13.30 10.85 4.15
N GLN A 68 12.86 9.72 4.71
CA GLN A 68 13.66 8.87 5.60
C GLN A 68 14.51 7.83 4.86
N GLU A 69 14.59 7.89 3.53
CA GLU A 69 15.32 6.94 2.68
C GLU A 69 14.87 5.47 2.84
N LYS A 70 13.68 5.24 3.41
CA LYS A 70 13.04 3.92 3.51
C LYS A 70 12.36 3.50 2.20
N VAL A 71 12.01 4.47 1.37
CA VAL A 71 11.42 4.29 0.04
C VAL A 71 12.26 5.09 -0.95
N LEU A 72 12.64 4.48 -2.09
CA LEU A 72 13.40 5.19 -3.11
C LEU A 72 12.58 6.35 -3.72
N PRO A 73 13.18 7.51 -4.04
CA PRO A 73 12.45 8.62 -4.66
C PRO A 73 11.77 8.25 -5.99
N ASN A 74 12.30 7.28 -6.72
CA ASN A 74 11.76 6.75 -7.98
C ASN A 74 11.05 5.40 -7.79
N TYR A 75 10.45 5.16 -6.62
CA TYR A 75 9.70 3.93 -6.33
C TYR A 75 8.63 3.64 -7.39
N ASN A 76 8.20 2.38 -7.44
CA ASN A 76 7.02 1.98 -8.20
C ASN A 76 5.87 1.72 -7.23
N LEU A 77 4.68 2.16 -7.61
CA LEU A 77 3.43 1.92 -6.89
C LEU A 77 2.62 0.86 -7.64
N TYR A 78 2.10 -0.10 -6.88
CA TYR A 78 1.27 -1.20 -7.39
C TYR A 78 0.07 -1.40 -6.47
N GLY A 79 -1.03 -1.93 -7.04
CA GLY A 79 -2.08 -2.57 -6.26
C GLY A 79 -1.67 -4.00 -5.90
N HIS A 80 -2.17 -4.54 -4.78
CA HIS A 80 -1.86 -5.92 -4.40
C HIS A 80 -2.22 -6.93 -5.51
N ARG A 81 -3.31 -6.69 -6.23
CA ARG A 81 -3.75 -7.46 -7.40
C ARG A 81 -2.76 -7.54 -8.56
N ASP A 82 -1.81 -6.61 -8.65
CA ASP A 82 -0.81 -6.66 -9.72
C ASP A 82 0.18 -7.81 -9.49
N ALA A 83 0.38 -8.24 -8.24
CA ALA A 83 1.31 -9.32 -7.92
C ALA A 83 0.79 -10.72 -8.29
N ALA A 84 -0.53 -10.93 -8.29
CA ALA A 84 -1.16 -12.17 -8.75
C ALA A 84 -2.62 -11.93 -9.15
N SER A 85 -3.03 -12.52 -10.28
CA SER A 85 -4.33 -12.29 -10.93
C SER A 85 -5.57 -12.71 -10.12
N HIS A 86 -5.41 -13.50 -9.06
CA HIS A 86 -6.50 -13.98 -8.21
C HIS A 86 -6.75 -13.08 -6.98
N PHE A 87 -6.00 -11.99 -6.80
CA PHE A 87 -6.21 -11.06 -5.70
C PHE A 87 -7.17 -9.93 -6.10
N ASP A 88 -8.18 -9.67 -5.27
CA ASP A 88 -9.08 -8.52 -5.44
C ASP A 88 -8.59 -7.25 -4.73
N SER A 89 -7.66 -7.36 -3.78
CA SER A 89 -7.11 -6.21 -3.07
C SER A 89 -6.36 -5.26 -4.03
N PRO A 90 -6.50 -3.92 -3.93
CA PRO A 90 -7.10 -3.16 -2.83
C PRO A 90 -8.59 -2.82 -2.99
N GLY A 91 -9.30 -3.54 -3.88
CA GLY A 91 -10.68 -3.26 -4.28
C GLY A 91 -10.77 -2.39 -5.53
N HIS A 92 -11.84 -2.53 -6.31
CA HIS A 92 -11.96 -1.91 -7.64
C HIS A 92 -11.86 -0.38 -7.63
N LYS A 93 -12.60 0.33 -6.75
CA LYS A 93 -12.58 1.80 -6.72
C LYS A 93 -11.24 2.35 -6.29
N LEU A 94 -10.64 1.77 -5.23
CA LEU A 94 -9.33 2.20 -4.77
C LEU A 94 -8.25 1.88 -5.82
N TYR A 95 -8.32 0.72 -6.46
CA TYR A 95 -7.41 0.38 -7.56
C TYR A 95 -7.53 1.34 -8.74
N ASP A 96 -8.75 1.68 -9.15
CA ASP A 96 -9.01 2.66 -10.20
C ASP A 96 -8.44 4.04 -9.86
N LEU A 97 -8.54 4.45 -8.59
CA LEU A 97 -7.96 5.70 -8.13
C LEU A 97 -6.42 5.67 -8.17
N ILE A 98 -5.76 4.65 -7.60
CA ILE A 98 -4.28 4.63 -7.51
C ILE A 98 -3.61 4.51 -8.89
N LYS A 99 -4.31 4.01 -9.92
CA LYS A 99 -3.84 4.06 -11.31
C LYS A 99 -3.56 5.48 -11.80
N SER A 100 -4.23 6.49 -11.23
CA SER A 100 -4.01 7.90 -11.55
C SER A 100 -2.86 8.54 -10.77
N TRP A 101 -2.31 7.85 -9.76
CA TRP A 101 -1.26 8.40 -8.93
C TRP A 101 0.09 8.36 -9.65
N SER A 102 0.94 9.32 -9.31
CA SER A 102 2.36 9.28 -9.69
C SER A 102 2.98 7.96 -9.21
N HIS A 103 3.96 7.46 -9.96
CA HIS A 103 4.66 6.20 -9.70
C HIS A 103 3.85 4.92 -9.91
N PHE A 104 2.56 4.99 -10.22
CA PHE A 104 1.81 3.78 -10.60
C PHE A 104 2.42 3.13 -11.84
N LYS A 105 2.64 1.82 -11.75
CA LYS A 105 3.11 1.00 -12.87
C LYS A 105 2.21 -0.22 -13.02
N ILE A 106 1.98 -0.61 -14.26
CA ILE A 106 1.41 -1.92 -14.58
C ILE A 106 2.59 -2.90 -14.60
N LEU A 107 2.48 -4.04 -13.90
CA LEU A 107 3.43 -5.12 -14.08
C LEU A 107 3.23 -5.69 -15.49
N THR A 108 4.07 -5.27 -16.42
CA THR A 108 4.17 -5.88 -17.74
C THR A 108 5.11 -7.08 -17.64
N SER A 109 4.63 -8.26 -18.04
CA SER A 109 5.41 -9.49 -18.18
C SER A 109 6.60 -9.32 -19.13
#